data_AF-G6C5G8-F1
#
_entry.id   AF-G6C5G8-F1
#
_cell.length_a   1.000
_cell.length_b   1.000
_cell.length_c   1.000
_cell.angle_alpha   90.00
_cell.angle_beta   90.00
_cell.angle_gamma   90.00
#
_symmetry.space_group_name_H-M   'P 1'
#
loop_
_entity.id
_entity.type
_entity.pdbx_description
1 polymer ?
#
loop_
_entity_poly.entity_id
_entity_poly.type
_entity_poly.pdbx_seq_one_letter_code
_entity_poly.pdbx_strand_id
1 'polypeptide(L)'
;MEAKMKLIFELTNEQRKYLGLTPVEENWELVKFSDDVYYYFEDDTIRKKISVKGNYYHEAELNEKTTENRTMILPKTKSGKIKKFNFTATQSFSPFGTYFTFSTNGVIIANYTTQRTYYSESFSEKNISLDNLKNWLDKWIEESTEEDLKEIEEFKNAKRKQCKFKEGDFFAFKISRREWGFGRILLDVYKLKKDETFKKNKNYGLTNFMARPLIIKVYLKISDNKNIDLKELSKCLALPSQAIMDNIFYYGEAIILGNLALEIQEYDMLISVSNSINGDDTNIAYLQYGLIYREIPLSVYQKLIEELKIEMQTCRKEGIGFGIDTYKLKECIEVNSASPYWERENNYKIYDLRNPTHIELKRKFFKAFGLDADKTYEENLKMWRLNNVFLRIFSFLFCIITFDRCINILFNTFLCIRRNTIF
;
A
#
# COMPACT_ATOMS: atom_id res chain seq x y z
N MET A 1 49.98 5.08 -20.61
CA MET A 1 49.17 4.55 -19.50
C MET A 1 48.08 5.57 -19.25
N GLU A 2 46.92 5.42 -19.90
CA GLU A 2 45.77 6.28 -19.61
C GLU A 2 45.32 6.01 -18.17
N ALA A 3 45.11 7.07 -17.39
CA ALA A 3 44.58 6.96 -16.05
C ALA A 3 43.17 6.36 -16.14
N LYS A 4 43.03 5.07 -15.78
CA LYS A 4 41.73 4.40 -15.71
C LYS A 4 40.81 5.25 -14.84
N MET A 5 39.71 5.72 -15.41
CA MET A 5 38.74 6.56 -14.71
C MET A 5 38.29 5.87 -13.42
N LYS A 6 38.50 6.52 -12.27
CA LYS A 6 38.23 5.94 -10.96
C LYS A 6 36.95 6.52 -10.39
N LEU A 7 35.90 5.71 -10.32
CA LEU A 7 34.70 6.10 -9.58
C LEU A 7 35.01 6.21 -8.09
N ILE A 8 34.23 7.04 -7.39
CA ILE A 8 34.25 7.11 -5.92
C ILE A 8 33.93 5.73 -5.32
N PHE A 9 33.02 4.99 -5.97
CA PHE A 9 32.64 3.64 -5.59
C PHE A 9 32.15 2.87 -6.82
N GLU A 10 32.50 1.59 -6.90
CA GLU A 10 32.00 0.66 -7.91
C GLU A 10 31.85 -0.72 -7.30
N LEU A 11 30.78 -1.44 -7.66
CA LEU A 11 30.62 -2.84 -7.29
C LEU A 11 31.60 -3.72 -8.07
N THR A 12 32.10 -4.78 -7.43
CA THR A 12 32.81 -5.86 -8.12
C THR A 12 31.82 -6.82 -8.79
N ASN A 13 32.29 -7.62 -9.76
CA ASN A 13 31.43 -8.66 -10.35
C ASN A 13 31.01 -9.72 -9.33
N GLU A 14 31.83 -10.00 -8.30
CA GLU A 14 31.41 -10.89 -7.22
C GLU A 14 30.28 -10.26 -6.40
N GLN A 15 30.35 -8.97 -6.06
CA GLN A 15 29.24 -8.27 -5.38
C GLN A 15 27.96 -8.26 -6.24
N ARG A 16 28.08 -8.00 -7.56
CA ARG A 16 26.95 -8.00 -8.51
C ARG A 16 26.20 -9.33 -8.53
N LYS A 17 26.92 -10.45 -8.44
CA LYS A 17 26.34 -11.81 -8.36
C LYS A 17 25.39 -11.94 -7.16
N TYR A 18 25.79 -11.53 -5.95
CA TYR A 18 24.92 -11.61 -4.76
C TYR A 18 23.76 -10.61 -4.75
N LEU A 19 23.82 -9.59 -5.62
CA LEU A 19 22.75 -8.62 -5.81
C LEU A 19 21.83 -8.95 -6.99
N GLY A 20 22.10 -10.03 -7.73
CA GLY A 20 21.33 -10.40 -8.93
C GLY A 20 21.51 -9.45 -10.11
N LEU A 21 22.60 -8.68 -10.14
CA LEU A 21 22.95 -7.78 -11.23
C LEU A 21 23.71 -8.54 -12.33
N THR A 22 23.72 -8.00 -13.54
CA THR A 22 24.53 -8.54 -14.64
C THR A 22 25.99 -8.13 -14.43
N PRO A 23 26.97 -9.04 -14.57
CA PRO A 23 28.38 -8.67 -14.50
C PRO A 23 28.74 -7.63 -15.57
N VAL A 24 29.79 -6.86 -15.30
CA VAL A 24 30.44 -6.01 -16.30
C VAL A 24 31.51 -6.85 -17.00
N GLU A 25 31.36 -7.02 -18.31
CA GLU A 25 32.31 -7.78 -19.13
C GLU A 25 33.59 -6.98 -19.39
N GLU A 26 34.71 -7.68 -19.62
CA GLU A 26 36.03 -7.06 -19.80
C GLU A 26 36.10 -6.12 -21.01
N ASN A 27 35.31 -6.40 -22.06
CA ASN A 27 35.23 -5.58 -23.26
C ASN A 27 34.33 -4.34 -23.10
N TRP A 28 33.66 -4.16 -21.96
CA TRP A 28 32.80 -3.01 -21.75
C TRP A 28 33.61 -1.77 -21.35
N GLU A 29 33.31 -0.65 -22.01
CA GLU A 29 33.97 0.63 -21.78
C GLU A 29 33.12 1.52 -20.87
N LEU A 30 33.72 2.00 -19.78
CA LEU A 30 33.06 2.95 -18.89
C LEU A 30 33.25 4.40 -19.37
N VAL A 31 32.13 5.08 -19.65
CA VAL A 31 32.12 6.47 -20.10
C VAL A 31 31.43 7.37 -19.07
N LYS A 32 32.10 8.45 -18.67
CA LYS A 32 31.50 9.50 -17.82
C LYS A 32 30.58 10.37 -18.65
N PHE A 33 29.33 10.49 -18.23
CA PHE A 33 28.33 11.32 -18.89
C PHE A 33 28.11 12.66 -18.19
N SER A 34 28.09 12.64 -16.86
CA SER A 34 28.07 13.84 -16.01
C SER A 34 28.83 13.53 -14.72
N ASP A 35 28.93 14.49 -13.79
CA ASP A 35 29.72 14.30 -12.56
C ASP A 35 29.34 13.07 -11.76
N ASP A 36 28.05 12.76 -11.73
CA ASP A 36 27.49 11.69 -10.90
C ASP A 36 26.97 10.50 -11.71
N VAL A 37 27.08 10.50 -13.05
CA VAL A 37 26.46 9.48 -13.92
C VAL A 37 27.44 8.93 -14.95
N TYR A 38 27.48 7.60 -15.02
CA TYR A 38 28.40 6.83 -15.84
C TYR A 38 27.62 5.74 -16.59
N TYR A 39 28.09 5.38 -17.78
CA TYR A 39 27.49 4.32 -18.59
C TYR A 39 28.56 3.33 -19.05
N TYR A 40 28.26 2.02 -18.97
CA TYR A 40 29.03 1.01 -19.68
C TYR A 40 28.52 0.82 -21.08
N PHE A 41 29.44 0.86 -22.03
CA PHE A 41 29.22 0.58 -23.44
C PHE A 41 29.80 -0.78 -23.81
N GLU A 42 28.99 -1.59 -24.48
CA GLU A 42 29.45 -2.69 -25.31
C GLU A 42 29.34 -2.23 -26.77
N ASP A 43 30.48 -1.94 -27.39
CA ASP A 43 30.55 -1.29 -28.70
C ASP A 43 29.72 0.02 -28.73
N ASP A 44 28.64 0.05 -29.51
CA ASP A 44 27.71 1.18 -29.60
C ASP A 44 26.45 1.01 -28.74
N THR A 45 26.40 0.04 -27.83
CA THR A 45 25.22 -0.22 -26.99
C THR A 45 25.52 0.12 -25.53
N ILE A 46 24.69 0.98 -24.93
CA ILE A 46 24.71 1.23 -23.49
C ILE A 46 24.07 0.03 -22.80
N ARG A 47 24.86 -0.68 -21.98
CA ARG A 47 24.45 -1.89 -21.27
C ARG A 47 24.09 -1.66 -19.81
N LYS A 48 24.67 -0.64 -19.18
CA LYS A 48 24.49 -0.41 -17.75
C LYS A 48 24.68 1.05 -17.41
N LYS A 49 23.92 1.52 -16.43
CA LYS A 49 24.04 2.85 -15.83
C LYS A 49 24.52 2.71 -14.39
N ILE A 50 25.52 3.50 -14.04
CA ILE A 50 25.93 3.74 -12.66
C ILE A 50 25.64 5.20 -12.32
N SER A 51 25.04 5.44 -11.15
CA SER A 51 24.90 6.78 -10.58
C SER A 51 25.48 6.79 -9.17
N VAL A 52 26.48 7.64 -8.94
CA VAL A 52 27.16 7.78 -7.64
C VAL A 52 27.25 9.25 -7.31
N LYS A 53 26.63 9.67 -6.21
CA LYS A 53 26.63 11.07 -5.74
C LYS A 53 26.67 11.13 -4.23
N GLY A 54 27.74 11.64 -3.64
CA GLY A 54 27.89 11.66 -2.18
C GLY A 54 27.72 10.25 -1.59
N ASN A 55 26.71 10.07 -0.73
CA ASN A 55 26.38 8.79 -0.09
C ASN A 55 25.23 8.03 -0.80
N TYR A 56 25.08 8.24 -2.10
CA TYR A 56 24.10 7.55 -2.94
C TYR A 56 24.80 6.71 -3.99
N TYR A 57 24.30 5.48 -4.20
CA TYR A 57 24.73 4.60 -5.27
C TYR A 57 23.52 3.94 -5.93
N HIS A 58 23.52 3.86 -7.26
CA HIS A 58 22.51 3.15 -8.02
C HIS A 58 23.11 2.50 -9.26
N GLU A 59 22.79 1.24 -9.48
CA GLU A 59 23.18 0.48 -10.68
C GLU A 59 21.94 -0.16 -11.31
N ALA A 60 21.79 0.02 -12.63
CA ALA A 60 20.67 -0.52 -13.39
C ALA A 60 21.09 -0.94 -14.81
N GLU A 61 20.44 -1.97 -15.34
CA GLU A 61 20.70 -2.46 -16.70
C GLU A 61 19.98 -1.61 -17.76
N LEU A 62 20.64 -1.46 -18.90
CA LEU A 62 20.18 -0.72 -20.07
C LEU A 62 20.46 -1.52 -21.34
N ASN A 63 19.78 -1.15 -22.42
CA ASN A 63 19.99 -1.73 -23.75
C ASN A 63 19.66 -0.67 -24.79
N GLU A 64 20.32 0.48 -24.65
CA GLU A 64 20.09 1.64 -25.50
C GLU A 64 21.16 1.67 -26.58
N LYS A 65 20.75 1.55 -27.84
CA LYS A 65 21.67 1.57 -28.97
C LYS A 65 22.02 3.00 -29.34
N THR A 66 23.28 3.22 -29.65
CA THR A 66 23.79 4.51 -30.12
C THR A 66 24.31 4.41 -31.54
N THR A 67 24.57 5.55 -32.14
CA THR A 67 25.14 5.70 -33.48
C THR A 67 25.94 6.99 -33.54
N GLU A 68 26.56 7.26 -34.70
CA GLU A 68 27.38 8.46 -34.93
C GLU A 68 28.43 8.64 -33.82
N ASN A 69 29.27 7.61 -33.63
CA ASN A 69 30.30 7.55 -32.58
C ASN A 69 29.73 7.83 -31.17
N ARG A 70 28.62 7.16 -30.84
CA ARG A 70 27.91 7.24 -29.55
C ARG A 70 27.32 8.62 -29.20
N THR A 71 27.18 9.52 -30.17
CA THR A 71 26.62 10.87 -29.93
C THR A 71 25.10 10.93 -30.12
N MET A 72 24.52 9.92 -30.75
CA MET A 72 23.08 9.82 -31.04
C MET A 72 22.52 8.51 -30.49
N ILE A 73 21.33 8.56 -29.90
CA ILE A 73 20.57 7.40 -29.42
C ILE A 73 19.56 6.99 -30.50
N LEU A 74 19.62 5.72 -30.87
CA LEU A 74 18.67 5.12 -31.79
C LEU A 74 17.32 4.86 -31.08
N PRO A 75 16.20 5.05 -31.78
CA PRO A 75 14.88 4.76 -31.22
C PRO A 75 14.68 3.25 -31.03
N LYS A 76 13.88 2.88 -30.01
CA LYS A 76 13.49 1.48 -29.77
C LYS A 76 12.56 0.91 -30.83
N THR A 77 11.79 1.77 -31.50
CA THR A 77 10.81 1.40 -32.53
C THR A 77 11.20 2.00 -33.87
N LYS A 78 10.75 1.38 -34.97
CA LYS A 78 10.98 1.87 -36.34
C LYS A 78 10.41 3.26 -36.59
N SER A 79 9.37 3.67 -35.86
CA SER A 79 8.71 4.97 -35.98
C SER A 79 9.31 6.06 -35.07
N GLY A 80 10.22 5.69 -34.17
CA GLY A 80 10.82 6.66 -33.26
C GLY A 80 11.83 7.57 -33.96
N LYS A 81 12.09 8.74 -33.36
CA LYS A 81 13.12 9.67 -33.85
C LYS A 81 14.44 9.40 -33.14
N ILE A 82 15.53 9.48 -33.91
CA ILE A 82 16.89 9.52 -33.36
C ILE A 82 17.01 10.76 -32.48
N LYS A 83 17.66 10.62 -31.31
CA LYS A 83 17.84 11.72 -30.35
C LYS A 83 19.32 11.94 -30.09
N LYS A 84 19.72 13.19 -29.85
CA LYS A 84 21.08 13.46 -29.34
C LYS A 84 21.27 12.82 -27.97
N PHE A 85 22.43 12.23 -27.72
CA PHE A 85 22.80 11.71 -26.41
C PHE A 85 23.06 12.88 -25.46
N ASN A 86 22.02 13.27 -24.72
CA ASN A 86 22.04 14.37 -23.76
C ASN A 86 21.12 14.05 -22.58
N PHE A 87 21.14 14.90 -21.55
CA PHE A 87 20.44 14.64 -20.29
C PHE A 87 18.94 14.38 -20.49
N THR A 88 18.28 15.16 -21.36
CA THR A 88 16.84 14.97 -21.64
C THR A 88 16.56 13.63 -22.29
N ALA A 89 17.43 13.15 -23.19
CA ALA A 89 17.25 11.85 -23.83
C ALA A 89 17.42 10.69 -22.85
N THR A 90 18.35 10.79 -21.89
CA THR A 90 18.58 9.72 -20.90
C THR A 90 17.42 9.56 -19.92
N GLN A 91 16.60 10.59 -19.70
CA GLN A 91 15.35 10.47 -18.93
C GLN A 91 14.33 9.52 -19.59
N SER A 92 14.46 9.26 -20.89
CA SER A 92 13.59 8.33 -21.63
C SER A 92 14.13 6.91 -21.73
N PHE A 93 15.30 6.64 -21.15
CA PHE A 93 15.83 5.28 -21.06
C PHE A 93 14.86 4.41 -20.27
N SER A 94 14.76 3.15 -20.66
CA SER A 94 13.89 2.19 -19.96
C SER A 94 14.77 1.09 -19.39
N PRO A 95 15.23 1.25 -18.14
CA PRO A 95 15.90 0.19 -17.41
C PRO A 95 15.07 -1.09 -17.37
N PHE A 96 15.75 -2.21 -17.29
CA PHE A 96 15.15 -3.53 -17.17
C PHE A 96 15.97 -4.41 -16.21
N GLY A 97 15.43 -5.57 -15.87
CA GLY A 97 16.10 -6.51 -14.98
C GLY A 97 16.26 -5.97 -13.57
N THR A 98 17.16 -6.60 -12.82
CA THR A 98 17.48 -6.24 -11.45
C THR A 98 18.24 -4.91 -11.39
N TYR A 99 17.95 -4.12 -10.37
CA TYR A 99 18.71 -2.93 -10.02
C TYR A 99 19.00 -2.93 -8.52
N PHE A 100 20.07 -2.22 -8.16
CA PHE A 100 20.47 -2.01 -6.78
C PHE A 100 20.51 -0.51 -6.49
N THR A 101 19.98 -0.12 -5.33
CA THR A 101 20.08 1.26 -4.84
C THR A 101 20.54 1.23 -3.39
N PHE A 102 21.49 2.10 -3.07
CA PHE A 102 21.90 2.45 -1.72
C PHE A 102 21.73 3.95 -1.53
N SER A 103 21.21 4.34 -0.38
CA SER A 103 21.14 5.72 0.05
C SER A 103 21.36 5.81 1.56
N THR A 104 21.43 7.04 2.08
CA THR A 104 21.46 7.27 3.53
C THR A 104 20.27 6.68 4.28
N ASN A 105 19.17 6.38 3.57
CA ASN A 105 17.94 5.88 4.17
C ASN A 105 17.86 4.34 4.16
N GLY A 106 18.68 3.63 3.38
CA GLY A 106 18.52 2.19 3.20
C GLY A 106 19.05 1.65 1.88
N VAL A 107 18.79 0.36 1.67
CA VAL A 107 19.11 -0.38 0.42
C VAL A 107 17.87 -1.01 -0.20
N ILE A 108 17.91 -1.18 -1.52
CA ILE A 108 16.86 -1.85 -2.30
C ILE A 108 17.49 -2.71 -3.38
N ILE A 109 17.11 -3.98 -3.43
CA ILE A 109 17.30 -4.91 -4.55
C ILE A 109 15.92 -5.18 -5.14
N ALA A 110 15.69 -4.71 -6.36
CA ALA A 110 14.39 -4.82 -7.02
C ALA A 110 14.56 -4.99 -8.53
N ASN A 111 13.46 -5.24 -9.25
CA ASN A 111 13.53 -5.58 -10.66
C ASN A 111 12.51 -4.78 -11.48
N TYR A 112 13.01 -4.00 -12.44
CA TYR A 112 12.20 -3.15 -13.32
C TYR A 112 11.27 -3.97 -14.23
N THR A 113 11.70 -5.15 -14.68
CA THR A 113 10.94 -6.02 -15.56
C THR A 113 9.76 -6.65 -14.84
N THR A 114 9.97 -7.20 -13.65
CA THR A 114 8.92 -7.88 -12.88
C THR A 114 8.08 -6.91 -12.06
N GLN A 115 8.59 -5.70 -11.77
CA GLN A 115 8.02 -4.73 -10.84
C GLN A 115 7.87 -5.30 -9.43
N ARG A 116 8.87 -6.04 -8.99
CA ARG A 116 8.93 -6.64 -7.65
C ARG A 116 10.20 -6.23 -6.94
N THR A 117 10.11 -6.24 -5.62
CA THR A 117 11.25 -6.10 -4.69
C THR A 117 11.69 -7.49 -4.24
N TYR A 118 12.99 -7.75 -4.29
CA TYR A 118 13.60 -8.94 -3.69
C TYR A 118 13.91 -8.70 -2.22
N TYR A 119 14.52 -7.54 -1.94
CA TYR A 119 14.92 -7.14 -0.61
C TYR A 119 14.94 -5.61 -0.49
N SER A 120 14.50 -5.11 0.64
CA SER A 120 14.65 -3.71 1.01
C SER A 120 14.75 -3.58 2.52
N GLU A 121 15.62 -2.71 2.99
CA GLU A 121 15.68 -2.33 4.40
C GLU A 121 15.93 -0.84 4.54
N SER A 122 15.43 -0.28 5.63
CA SER A 122 15.66 1.11 6.01
C SER A 122 16.68 1.17 7.13
N PHE A 123 17.64 2.08 7.03
CA PHE A 123 18.59 2.35 8.10
C PHE A 123 17.97 3.27 9.14
N SER A 124 18.25 2.99 10.42
CA SER A 124 17.80 3.83 11.54
C SER A 124 18.89 4.80 12.01
N GLU A 125 20.13 4.49 11.68
CA GLU A 125 21.32 5.22 12.05
C GLU A 125 21.46 6.53 11.27
N LYS A 126 22.01 7.54 11.93
CA LYS A 126 22.40 8.80 11.27
C LYS A 126 23.81 8.67 10.69
N ASN A 127 24.14 9.51 9.71
CA ASN A 127 25.46 9.60 9.08
C ASN A 127 25.88 8.35 8.27
N ILE A 128 24.92 7.65 7.67
CA ILE A 128 25.19 6.57 6.71
C ILE A 128 26.01 7.10 5.52
N SER A 129 27.06 6.37 5.16
CA SER A 129 28.02 6.70 4.11
C SER A 129 28.34 5.51 3.20
N LEU A 130 29.10 5.73 2.12
CA LEU A 130 29.54 4.64 1.23
C LEU A 130 30.43 3.59 1.92
N ASP A 131 31.09 3.92 3.03
CA ASP A 131 31.81 2.90 3.80
C ASP A 131 30.86 1.97 4.55
N ASN A 132 29.67 2.46 4.95
CA ASN A 132 28.62 1.59 5.46
C ASN A 132 28.09 0.65 4.38
N LEU A 133 28.03 1.09 3.12
CA LEU A 133 27.69 0.20 2.00
C LEU A 133 28.70 -0.94 1.85
N LYS A 134 30.01 -0.68 1.99
CA LYS A 134 31.03 -1.75 1.94
C LYS A 134 30.79 -2.80 3.01
N ASN A 135 30.66 -2.35 4.26
CA ASN A 135 30.38 -3.26 5.39
C ASN A 135 29.06 -4.02 5.20
N TRP A 136 28.05 -3.35 4.65
CA TRP A 136 26.77 -3.98 4.34
C TRP A 136 26.92 -5.07 3.27
N LEU A 137 27.69 -4.81 2.20
CA LEU A 137 27.96 -5.80 1.15
C LEU A 137 28.77 -6.98 1.67
N ASP A 138 29.80 -6.73 2.48
CA ASP A 138 30.63 -7.79 3.06
C ASP A 138 29.77 -8.71 3.94
N LYS A 139 28.93 -8.14 4.80
CA LYS A 139 27.96 -8.89 5.61
C LYS A 139 26.94 -9.62 4.74
N TRP A 140 26.36 -8.96 3.73
CA TRP A 140 25.39 -9.56 2.82
C TRP A 140 25.94 -10.80 2.12
N ILE A 141 27.20 -10.74 1.69
CA ILE A 141 27.92 -11.84 1.05
C ILE A 141 28.22 -12.94 2.07
N GLU A 142 28.78 -12.60 3.22
CA GLU A 142 29.12 -13.57 4.29
C GLU A 142 27.90 -14.36 4.76
N GLU A 143 26.75 -13.70 4.90
CA GLU A 143 25.51 -14.33 5.36
C GLU A 143 24.75 -15.07 4.25
N SER A 144 25.18 -14.98 2.99
CA SER A 144 24.51 -15.63 1.84
C SER A 144 24.78 -17.13 1.79
N THR A 145 23.72 -17.93 1.59
CA THR A 145 23.84 -19.37 1.31
C THR A 145 23.66 -19.68 -0.17
N GLU A 146 23.90 -20.94 -0.55
CA GLU A 146 23.66 -21.44 -1.91
C GLU A 146 22.19 -21.30 -2.31
N GLU A 147 21.25 -21.53 -1.39
CA GLU A 147 19.82 -21.35 -1.63
C GLU A 147 19.48 -19.90 -1.94
N ASP A 148 20.08 -18.94 -1.25
CA ASP A 148 19.81 -17.54 -1.54
C ASP A 148 20.39 -17.11 -2.90
N LEU A 149 21.56 -17.64 -3.27
CA LEU A 149 22.15 -17.41 -4.59
C LEU A 149 21.26 -17.97 -5.71
N LYS A 150 20.65 -19.13 -5.46
CA LYS A 150 19.64 -19.70 -6.35
C LYS A 150 18.38 -18.81 -6.39
N GLU A 151 17.88 -18.35 -5.25
CA GLU A 151 16.69 -17.48 -5.17
C GLU A 151 16.89 -16.16 -5.92
N ILE A 152 18.04 -15.49 -5.75
CA ILE A 152 18.32 -14.23 -6.45
C ILE A 152 18.54 -14.43 -7.96
N GLU A 153 19.13 -15.55 -8.39
CA GLU A 153 19.27 -15.86 -9.81
C GLU A 153 17.91 -16.20 -10.45
N GLU A 154 17.04 -16.91 -9.74
CA GLU A 154 15.65 -17.11 -10.16
C GLU A 154 14.88 -15.78 -10.24
N PHE A 155 15.08 -14.89 -9.26
CA PHE A 155 14.48 -13.55 -9.24
C PHE A 155 14.94 -12.68 -10.41
N LYS A 156 16.24 -12.67 -10.70
CA LYS A 156 16.86 -11.94 -11.82
C LYS A 156 16.25 -12.34 -13.15
N ASN A 157 16.08 -13.65 -13.38
CA ASN A 157 15.58 -14.21 -14.63
C ASN A 157 14.04 -14.29 -14.71
N ALA A 158 13.34 -13.86 -13.66
CA ALA A 158 11.89 -13.94 -13.62
C ALA A 158 11.23 -13.03 -14.67
N LYS A 159 10.12 -13.51 -15.22
CA LYS A 159 9.27 -12.73 -16.12
C LYS A 159 8.14 -12.05 -15.35
N ARG A 160 7.68 -10.92 -15.86
CA ARG A 160 6.50 -10.23 -15.31
C ARG A 160 5.29 -11.16 -15.33
N LYS A 161 4.59 -11.22 -14.20
CA LYS A 161 3.34 -12.00 -14.05
C LYS A 161 2.19 -11.05 -13.75
N GLN A 162 0.98 -11.52 -14.04
CA GLN A 162 -0.26 -10.90 -13.61
C GLN A 162 -1.02 -11.94 -12.79
N CYS A 163 -1.05 -11.75 -11.47
CA CYS A 163 -1.67 -12.69 -10.55
C CYS A 163 -3.11 -12.26 -10.25
N LYS A 164 -3.95 -13.27 -9.99
CA LYS A 164 -5.32 -13.06 -9.50
C LYS A 164 -5.30 -13.11 -7.98
N PHE A 165 -6.14 -12.28 -7.38
CA PHE A 165 -6.42 -12.25 -5.94
C PHE A 165 -7.89 -11.92 -5.74
N LYS A 166 -8.41 -12.18 -4.54
CA LYS A 166 -9.77 -11.84 -4.13
C LYS A 166 -9.86 -11.67 -2.61
N GLU A 167 -10.96 -11.09 -2.16
CA GLU A 167 -11.28 -10.98 -0.73
C GLU A 167 -11.27 -12.36 -0.05
N GLY A 168 -10.75 -12.40 1.17
CA GLY A 168 -10.57 -13.62 1.96
C GLY A 168 -9.29 -14.39 1.65
N ASP A 169 -8.54 -14.01 0.60
CA ASP A 169 -7.25 -14.63 0.31
C ASP A 169 -6.24 -14.35 1.43
N PHE A 170 -5.59 -15.42 1.88
CA PHE A 170 -4.41 -15.37 2.72
C PHE A 170 -3.19 -15.22 1.85
N PHE A 171 -2.23 -14.43 2.32
CA PHE A 171 -1.00 -14.20 1.60
C PHE A 171 0.22 -14.23 2.51
N ALA A 172 1.37 -14.58 1.93
CA ALA A 172 2.68 -14.41 2.52
C ALA A 172 3.46 -13.33 1.78
N PHE A 173 4.34 -12.65 2.49
CA PHE A 173 5.26 -11.65 1.96
C PHE A 173 6.58 -11.69 2.73
N LYS A 174 7.69 -11.30 2.11
CA LYS A 174 9.00 -11.30 2.77
C LYS A 174 9.08 -10.12 3.76
N ILE A 175 9.50 -10.41 4.99
CA ILE A 175 9.84 -9.41 6.01
C ILE A 175 11.34 -9.12 5.99
N SER A 176 12.13 -10.17 5.73
CA SER A 176 13.57 -10.10 5.51
C SER A 176 13.92 -11.09 4.40
N ARG A 177 15.22 -11.36 4.20
CA ARG A 177 15.68 -12.32 3.20
C ARG A 177 15.06 -13.70 3.36
N ARG A 178 14.81 -14.17 4.59
CA ARG A 178 14.32 -15.53 4.88
C ARG A 178 13.05 -15.58 5.73
N GLU A 179 12.70 -14.50 6.40
CA GLU A 179 11.48 -14.42 7.21
C GLU A 179 10.26 -14.03 6.35
N TRP A 180 9.14 -14.67 6.64
CA TRP A 180 7.84 -14.43 6.02
C TRP A 180 6.87 -13.85 7.03
N GLY A 181 6.19 -12.78 6.61
CA GLY A 181 5.00 -12.25 7.25
C GLY A 181 3.75 -12.76 6.54
N PHE A 182 2.62 -12.70 7.23
CA PHE A 182 1.35 -13.23 6.73
C PHE A 182 0.24 -12.19 6.84
N GLY A 183 -0.71 -12.22 5.92
CA GLY A 183 -1.85 -11.33 5.96
C GLY A 183 -3.08 -11.89 5.25
N ARG A 184 -4.13 -11.09 5.24
CA ARG A 184 -5.41 -11.42 4.60
C ARG A 184 -6.00 -10.21 3.89
N ILE A 185 -6.52 -10.42 2.68
CA ILE A 185 -7.25 -9.39 1.93
C ILE A 185 -8.66 -9.28 2.49
N LEU A 186 -9.02 -8.11 3.01
CA LEU A 186 -10.32 -7.85 3.61
C LEU A 186 -11.31 -7.27 2.59
N LEU A 187 -10.89 -6.31 1.77
CA LEU A 187 -11.79 -5.61 0.85
C LEU A 187 -11.08 -5.18 -0.42
N ASP A 188 -11.66 -5.50 -1.58
CA ASP A 188 -11.26 -4.94 -2.87
C ASP A 188 -12.09 -3.70 -3.17
N VAL A 189 -11.57 -2.55 -2.72
CA VAL A 189 -12.26 -1.27 -2.86
C VAL A 189 -12.33 -0.87 -4.33
N TYR A 190 -11.36 -1.25 -5.16
CA TYR A 190 -11.39 -0.97 -6.59
C TYR A 190 -12.56 -1.68 -7.30
N LYS A 191 -12.80 -2.95 -6.96
CA LYS A 191 -13.98 -3.69 -7.43
C LYS A 191 -15.27 -3.09 -6.90
N LEU A 192 -15.30 -2.72 -5.61
CA LEU A 192 -16.47 -2.12 -4.97
C LEU A 192 -16.88 -0.80 -5.63
N LYS A 193 -15.93 0.06 -6.02
CA LYS A 193 -16.20 1.32 -6.75
C LYS A 193 -16.91 1.12 -8.10
N LYS A 194 -16.88 -0.09 -8.67
CA LYS A 194 -17.58 -0.41 -9.93
C LYS A 194 -19.04 -0.79 -9.72
N ASP A 195 -19.44 -1.11 -8.49
CA ASP A 195 -20.82 -1.45 -8.16
C ASP A 195 -21.72 -0.20 -8.18
N GLU A 196 -22.82 -0.25 -8.93
CA GLU A 196 -23.72 0.88 -9.11
C GLU A 196 -24.47 1.26 -7.82
N THR A 197 -24.76 0.29 -6.95
CA THR A 197 -25.40 0.57 -5.65
C THR A 197 -24.43 1.30 -4.73
N PHE A 198 -23.15 0.91 -4.76
CA PHE A 198 -22.10 1.56 -3.99
C PHE A 198 -21.86 3.00 -4.47
N LYS A 199 -21.80 3.24 -5.79
CA LYS A 199 -21.64 4.59 -6.36
C LYS A 199 -22.75 5.55 -5.92
N LYS A 200 -24.00 5.09 -5.87
CA LYS A 200 -25.15 5.92 -5.46
C LYS A 200 -25.05 6.41 -4.02
N ASN A 201 -24.35 5.69 -3.16
CA ASN A 201 -24.23 6.02 -1.73
C ASN A 201 -23.01 6.90 -1.42
N LYS A 202 -22.41 7.55 -2.43
CA LYS A 202 -21.21 8.42 -2.37
C LYS A 202 -19.97 7.72 -1.82
N ASN A 203 -19.97 7.32 -0.54
CA ASN A 203 -18.91 6.57 0.13
C ASN A 203 -17.52 7.23 0.05
N TYR A 204 -17.44 8.55 0.26
CA TYR A 204 -16.22 9.32 0.02
C TYR A 204 -14.97 8.77 0.69
N GLY A 205 -15.08 8.25 1.92
CA GLY A 205 -13.93 7.67 2.61
C GLY A 205 -13.31 6.46 1.89
N LEU A 206 -14.07 5.75 1.05
CA LEU A 206 -13.56 4.67 0.20
C LEU A 206 -13.34 5.12 -1.25
N THR A 207 -14.19 6.00 -1.80
CA THR A 207 -14.06 6.43 -3.20
C THR A 207 -12.89 7.37 -3.44
N ASN A 208 -12.46 8.11 -2.41
CA ASN A 208 -11.32 9.04 -2.51
C ASN A 208 -9.95 8.35 -2.57
N PHE A 209 -9.84 7.06 -2.21
CA PHE A 209 -8.58 6.33 -2.38
C PHE A 209 -8.13 6.37 -3.84
N MET A 210 -6.86 6.73 -4.06
CA MET A 210 -6.27 6.76 -5.39
C MET A 210 -5.94 5.35 -5.90
N ALA A 211 -5.74 5.22 -7.21
CA ALA A 211 -5.31 3.99 -7.89
C ALA A 211 -6.26 2.78 -7.67
N ARG A 212 -5.70 1.62 -7.30
CA ARG A 212 -6.41 0.34 -7.08
C ARG A 212 -6.27 -0.11 -5.63
N PRO A 213 -7.09 0.44 -4.72
CA PRO A 213 -6.99 0.19 -3.29
C PRO A 213 -7.49 -1.19 -2.87
N LEU A 214 -6.71 -1.85 -2.02
CA LEU A 214 -7.10 -3.01 -1.23
C LEU A 214 -6.99 -2.68 0.26
N ILE A 215 -7.94 -3.16 1.05
CA ILE A 215 -7.80 -3.19 2.51
C ILE A 215 -7.27 -4.56 2.90
N ILE A 216 -6.16 -4.59 3.61
CA ILE A 216 -5.53 -5.82 4.11
C ILE A 216 -5.35 -5.75 5.62
N LYS A 217 -5.19 -6.90 6.26
CA LYS A 217 -4.61 -7.01 7.60
C LYS A 217 -3.34 -7.86 7.56
N VAL A 218 -2.43 -7.60 8.50
CA VAL A 218 -1.18 -8.34 8.68
C VAL A 218 -1.26 -9.03 10.03
N TYR A 219 -1.08 -10.34 10.06
CA TYR A 219 -1.10 -11.12 11.29
C TYR A 219 0.17 -10.89 12.11
N LEU A 220 0.05 -10.96 13.44
CA LEU A 220 1.17 -10.97 14.37
C LEU A 220 1.85 -12.34 14.34
N LYS A 221 2.45 -12.66 13.18
CA LYS A 221 3.11 -13.93 12.92
C LYS A 221 4.23 -13.71 11.91
N ILE A 222 5.42 -14.17 12.29
CA ILE A 222 6.58 -14.30 11.40
C ILE A 222 7.03 -15.76 11.42
N SER A 223 7.52 -16.26 10.29
CA SER A 223 8.08 -17.61 10.18
C SER A 223 9.17 -17.67 9.12
N ASP A 224 10.16 -18.54 9.30
CA ASP A 224 11.15 -18.86 8.25
C ASP A 224 10.55 -19.77 7.15
N ASN A 225 9.31 -20.23 7.32
CA ASN A 225 8.60 -21.04 6.34
C ASN A 225 7.27 -20.38 5.94
N LYS A 226 7.08 -20.18 4.64
CA LYS A 226 5.83 -19.65 4.07
C LYS A 226 4.63 -20.61 4.17
N ASN A 227 4.87 -21.91 4.36
CA ASN A 227 3.81 -22.91 4.43
C ASN A 227 3.23 -22.93 5.85
N ILE A 228 1.97 -22.49 5.99
CA ILE A 228 1.28 -22.37 7.28
C ILE A 228 -0.18 -22.85 7.17
N ASP A 229 -0.73 -23.36 8.26
CA ASP A 229 -2.15 -23.71 8.33
C ASP A 229 -3.02 -22.44 8.36
N LEU A 230 -3.94 -22.33 7.41
CA LEU A 230 -4.77 -21.12 7.25
C LEU A 230 -5.83 -20.96 8.34
N LYS A 231 -6.30 -22.06 8.95
CA LYS A 231 -7.28 -22.04 10.05
C LYS A 231 -6.63 -21.65 11.37
N GLU A 232 -5.36 -22.00 11.56
CA GLU A 232 -4.57 -21.49 12.68
C GLU A 232 -4.26 -20.00 12.49
N LEU A 233 -3.78 -19.63 11.29
CA LEU A 233 -3.46 -18.25 10.97
C LEU A 233 -4.67 -17.32 11.09
N SER A 234 -5.88 -17.77 10.72
CA SER A 234 -7.10 -16.96 10.83
C SER A 234 -7.45 -16.56 12.26
N LYS A 235 -6.93 -17.29 13.27
CA LYS A 235 -7.15 -17.02 14.70
C LYS A 235 -6.08 -16.11 15.31
N CYS A 236 -5.00 -15.82 14.59
CA CYS A 236 -3.96 -14.93 15.08
C CYS A 236 -4.48 -13.50 15.23
N LEU A 237 -3.95 -12.79 16.24
CA LEU A 237 -4.05 -11.34 16.30
C LEU A 237 -3.41 -10.72 15.05
N ALA A 238 -3.83 -9.50 14.73
CA ALA A 238 -3.33 -8.76 13.57
C ALA A 238 -3.04 -7.31 13.94
N LEU A 239 -2.14 -6.70 13.18
CA LEU A 239 -2.02 -5.26 13.11
C LEU A 239 -3.33 -4.66 12.58
N PRO A 240 -3.65 -3.40 12.95
CA PRO A 240 -4.76 -2.67 12.38
C PRO A 240 -4.69 -2.67 10.85
N SER A 241 -5.84 -2.84 10.21
CA SER A 241 -5.92 -2.92 8.77
C SER A 241 -5.43 -1.65 8.10
N GLN A 242 -4.94 -1.81 6.88
CA GLN A 242 -4.32 -0.75 6.10
C GLN A 242 -4.81 -0.78 4.65
N ALA A 243 -4.91 0.40 4.05
CA ALA A 243 -5.16 0.55 2.61
C ALA A 243 -3.83 0.55 1.85
N ILE A 244 -3.70 -0.34 0.88
CA ILE A 244 -2.52 -0.46 0.02
C ILE A 244 -2.92 -0.55 -1.45
N MET A 245 -1.98 -0.25 -2.34
CA MET A 245 -2.14 -0.52 -3.78
C MET A 245 -2.04 -2.02 -4.07
N ASP A 246 -2.78 -2.48 -5.08
CA ASP A 246 -2.82 -3.90 -5.47
C ASP A 246 -1.53 -4.41 -6.14
N ASN A 247 -0.58 -3.54 -6.48
CA ASN A 247 0.64 -3.86 -7.22
C ASN A 247 1.39 -5.08 -6.69
N ILE A 248 1.57 -5.18 -5.36
CA ILE A 248 2.31 -6.28 -4.74
C ILE A 248 1.65 -7.64 -4.99
N PHE A 249 0.33 -7.69 -5.12
CA PHE A 249 -0.39 -8.91 -5.46
C PHE A 249 -0.43 -9.09 -6.97
N TYR A 250 -0.75 -8.02 -7.70
CA TYR A 250 -0.89 -8.06 -9.14
C TYR A 250 0.39 -8.53 -9.85
N TYR A 251 1.57 -8.13 -9.38
CA TYR A 251 2.86 -8.58 -9.92
C TYR A 251 3.44 -9.82 -9.23
N GLY A 252 2.74 -10.38 -8.23
CA GLY A 252 3.15 -11.60 -7.54
C GLY A 252 4.39 -11.43 -6.66
N GLU A 253 4.53 -10.28 -6.02
CA GLU A 253 5.47 -10.10 -4.91
C GLU A 253 4.96 -10.79 -3.65
N ALA A 254 3.70 -10.52 -3.29
CA ALA A 254 2.98 -11.28 -2.27
C ALA A 254 2.42 -12.58 -2.88
N ILE A 255 2.54 -13.69 -2.14
CA ILE A 255 2.16 -15.03 -2.58
C ILE A 255 0.81 -15.37 -1.96
N ILE A 256 -0.20 -15.66 -2.77
CA ILE A 256 -1.49 -16.17 -2.29
C ILE A 256 -1.32 -17.61 -1.83
N LEU A 257 -1.68 -17.89 -0.58
CA LEU A 257 -1.56 -19.20 0.07
C LEU A 257 -2.84 -20.03 -0.04
N GLY A 258 -3.99 -19.36 -0.14
CA GLY A 258 -5.30 -19.97 -0.20
C GLY A 258 -6.39 -18.99 0.22
N ASN A 259 -7.63 -19.45 0.25
CA ASN A 259 -8.79 -18.60 0.50
C ASN A 259 -9.72 -19.26 1.52
N LEU A 260 -10.20 -18.46 2.47
CA LEU A 260 -11.37 -18.78 3.29
C LEU A 260 -12.36 -17.61 3.20
N ALA A 261 -13.65 -17.89 3.33
CA ALA A 261 -14.65 -16.83 3.44
C ALA A 261 -14.39 -15.96 4.68
N LEU A 262 -14.59 -14.66 4.55
CA LEU A 262 -14.49 -13.72 5.67
C LEU A 262 -15.77 -13.76 6.49
N GLU A 263 -15.63 -13.89 7.80
CA GLU A 263 -16.74 -13.67 8.72
C GLU A 263 -16.83 -12.18 9.10
N ILE A 264 -18.01 -11.68 9.48
CA ILE A 264 -18.21 -10.23 9.68
C ILE A 264 -17.33 -9.70 10.82
N GLN A 265 -17.17 -10.50 11.86
CA GLN A 265 -16.30 -10.23 13.01
C GLN A 265 -14.81 -10.10 12.65
N GLU A 266 -14.39 -10.61 11.49
CA GLU A 266 -12.99 -10.53 11.06
C GLU A 266 -12.62 -9.21 10.37
N TYR A 267 -13.63 -8.41 10.04
CA TYR A 267 -13.45 -7.12 9.41
C TYR A 267 -12.98 -6.08 10.42
N ASP A 268 -11.71 -5.73 10.33
CA ASP A 268 -11.18 -4.49 10.87
C ASP A 268 -11.17 -3.45 9.75
N MET A 269 -12.12 -2.51 9.78
CA MET A 269 -12.30 -1.51 8.72
C MET A 269 -11.77 -0.15 9.13
N LEU A 270 -11.20 0.57 8.16
CA LEU A 270 -10.76 1.95 8.34
C LEU A 270 -11.93 2.86 8.73
N ILE A 271 -11.63 3.86 9.57
CA ILE A 271 -12.55 4.94 9.93
C ILE A 271 -11.98 6.25 9.36
N SER A 272 -12.70 6.90 8.44
CA SER A 272 -12.37 8.23 7.92
C SER A 272 -13.48 9.22 8.25
N VAL A 273 -13.12 10.36 8.82
CA VAL A 273 -14.03 11.48 9.10
C VAL A 273 -13.46 12.75 8.49
N SER A 274 -14.24 13.42 7.65
CA SER A 274 -13.81 14.68 7.04
C SER A 274 -14.98 15.47 6.42
N ASN A 275 -14.73 16.73 6.07
CA ASN A 275 -15.60 17.43 5.14
C ASN A 275 -15.44 16.85 3.73
N SER A 276 -16.51 16.92 2.94
CA SER A 276 -16.46 16.55 1.53
C SER A 276 -15.45 17.44 0.78
N ILE A 277 -14.74 16.81 -0.16
CA ILE A 277 -13.88 17.47 -1.14
C ILE A 277 -14.50 17.46 -2.54
N ASN A 278 -15.71 16.92 -2.68
CA ASN A 278 -16.44 16.88 -3.94
C ASN A 278 -17.07 18.26 -4.18
N GLY A 279 -16.89 18.80 -5.39
CA GLY A 279 -17.41 20.10 -5.79
C GLY A 279 -18.94 20.20 -5.78
N ASP A 280 -19.64 19.07 -5.93
CA ASP A 280 -21.11 19.01 -5.92
C ASP A 280 -21.69 18.92 -4.49
N ASP A 281 -20.87 18.50 -3.53
CA ASP A 281 -21.29 18.16 -2.17
C ASP A 281 -20.48 18.95 -1.14
N THR A 282 -20.33 20.26 -1.34
CA THR A 282 -19.45 21.12 -0.52
C THR A 282 -19.97 21.40 0.89
N ASN A 283 -21.26 21.19 1.14
CA ASN A 283 -21.94 21.57 2.38
C ASN A 283 -22.11 20.42 3.39
N ILE A 284 -21.39 19.31 3.20
CA ILE A 284 -21.49 18.14 4.08
C ILE A 284 -20.14 17.72 4.66
N ALA A 285 -20.21 17.04 5.80
CA ALA A 285 -19.14 16.20 6.32
C ALA A 285 -19.61 14.76 6.40
N TYR A 286 -18.68 13.82 6.28
CA TYR A 286 -18.96 12.41 6.28
C TYR A 286 -18.14 11.66 7.33
N LEU A 287 -18.71 10.53 7.75
CA LEU A 287 -18.01 9.45 8.44
C LEU A 287 -18.16 8.19 7.58
N GLN A 288 -17.02 7.61 7.20
CA GLN A 288 -16.92 6.29 6.58
C GLN A 288 -16.30 5.32 7.59
N TYR A 289 -17.02 4.27 7.97
CA TYR A 289 -16.48 3.15 8.73
C TYR A 289 -16.74 1.87 7.94
N GLY A 290 -15.74 1.37 7.21
CA GLY A 290 -15.93 0.25 6.29
C GLY A 290 -17.02 0.52 5.27
N LEU A 291 -18.10 -0.27 5.26
CA LEU A 291 -19.26 -0.09 4.38
C LEU A 291 -20.35 0.84 4.96
N ILE A 292 -20.15 1.37 6.17
CA ILE A 292 -21.05 2.31 6.83
C ILE A 292 -20.69 3.72 6.39
N TYR A 293 -21.61 4.38 5.70
CA TYR A 293 -21.49 5.79 5.32
C TYR A 293 -22.59 6.62 5.99
N ARG A 294 -22.18 7.75 6.59
CA ARG A 294 -23.05 8.72 7.27
C ARG A 294 -22.63 10.13 6.90
N GLU A 295 -23.59 11.03 6.81
CA GLU A 295 -23.37 12.45 6.53
C GLU A 295 -24.02 13.31 7.61
N ILE A 296 -23.43 14.48 7.85
CA ILE A 296 -24.01 15.58 8.62
C ILE A 296 -23.76 16.90 7.88
N PRO A 297 -24.53 17.97 8.16
CA PRO A 297 -24.23 19.29 7.62
C PRO A 297 -22.82 19.76 8.02
N LEU A 298 -22.10 20.39 7.09
CA LEU A 298 -20.74 20.89 7.33
C LEU A 298 -20.69 21.86 8.53
N SER A 299 -21.73 22.68 8.72
CA SER A 299 -21.83 23.61 9.84
C SER A 299 -21.87 22.92 11.21
N VAL A 300 -22.44 21.71 11.29
CA VAL A 300 -22.42 20.89 12.52
C VAL A 300 -21.03 20.33 12.76
N TYR A 301 -20.38 19.85 11.70
CA TYR A 301 -19.01 19.34 11.78
C TYR A 301 -18.00 20.43 12.18
N GLN A 302 -18.10 21.64 11.61
CA GLN A 302 -17.22 22.76 11.95
C GLN A 302 -17.30 23.12 13.44
N LYS A 303 -18.51 23.23 13.99
CA LYS A 303 -18.71 23.43 15.44
C LYS A 303 -18.07 22.32 16.27
N LEU A 304 -18.26 21.06 15.86
CA LEU A 304 -17.65 19.92 16.55
C LEU A 304 -16.11 19.98 16.52
N ILE A 305 -15.51 20.35 15.39
CA ILE A 305 -14.06 20.50 15.23
C ILE A 305 -13.50 21.63 16.10
N GLU A 306 -14.21 22.78 16.17
CA GLU A 306 -13.89 23.90 17.05
C GLU A 306 -13.93 23.49 18.53
N GLU A 307 -14.98 22.79 18.97
CA GLU A 307 -15.12 22.26 20.32
C GLU A 307 -14.01 21.25 20.68
N LEU A 308 -13.61 20.44 19.71
CA LEU A 308 -12.56 19.43 19.85
C LEU A 308 -11.14 20.01 19.78
N LYS A 309 -10.98 21.24 19.28
CA LYS A 309 -9.69 21.91 19.07
C LYS A 309 -8.73 21.11 18.18
N ILE A 310 -9.24 20.52 17.10
CA ILE A 310 -8.46 19.80 16.09
C ILE A 310 -8.65 20.43 14.70
N GLU A 311 -7.90 19.96 13.70
CA GLU A 311 -8.07 20.43 12.31
C GLU A 311 -9.12 19.57 11.58
N MET A 312 -9.79 20.14 10.58
CA MET A 312 -10.88 19.48 9.83
C MET A 312 -10.47 18.14 9.16
N GLN A 313 -9.18 17.99 8.86
CA GLN A 313 -8.61 16.85 8.14
C GLN A 313 -7.89 15.85 9.07
N THR A 314 -7.83 16.12 10.37
CA THR A 314 -7.07 15.30 11.34
C THR A 314 -7.53 13.84 11.38
N CYS A 315 -8.80 13.55 11.13
CA CYS A 315 -9.33 12.18 11.17
C CYS A 315 -9.59 11.58 9.77
N ARG A 316 -9.00 12.16 8.71
CA ARG A 316 -9.21 11.71 7.33
C ARG A 316 -8.28 10.56 6.98
N LYS A 317 -8.78 9.31 7.08
CA LYS A 317 -8.01 8.08 6.84
C LYS A 317 -8.14 7.56 5.41
N GLU A 318 -7.72 8.39 4.46
CA GLU A 318 -7.78 8.11 3.00
C GLU A 318 -6.41 7.98 2.34
N GLY A 319 -5.34 7.90 3.14
CA GLY A 319 -3.99 7.60 2.66
C GLY A 319 -3.86 6.14 2.23
N ILE A 320 -3.13 5.90 1.15
CA ILE A 320 -2.85 4.57 0.60
C ILE A 320 -1.35 4.31 0.57
N GLY A 321 -0.93 3.14 1.06
CA GLY A 321 0.45 2.69 1.00
C GLY A 321 0.81 2.10 -0.37
N PHE A 322 2.06 2.29 -0.81
CA PHE A 322 2.60 1.61 -1.99
C PHE A 322 2.96 0.13 -1.71
N GLY A 323 3.14 -0.24 -0.44
CA GLY A 323 3.46 -1.59 0.01
C GLY A 323 2.89 -1.86 1.41
N ILE A 324 3.23 -3.01 1.98
CA ILE A 324 2.74 -3.44 3.31
C ILE A 324 3.55 -2.73 4.40
N ASP A 325 2.86 -1.98 5.26
CA ASP A 325 3.47 -1.41 6.47
C ASP A 325 3.53 -2.46 7.58
N THR A 326 4.74 -2.71 8.07
CA THR A 326 5.06 -3.66 9.15
C THR A 326 5.65 -2.97 10.37
N TYR A 327 5.39 -1.66 10.56
CA TYR A 327 5.88 -0.89 11.69
C TYR A 327 5.68 -1.61 13.02
N LYS A 328 6.79 -1.83 13.74
CA LYS A 328 6.85 -2.52 15.03
C LYS A 328 6.19 -3.90 15.05
N LEU A 329 6.10 -4.61 13.92
CA LEU A 329 5.49 -5.95 13.86
C LEU A 329 6.17 -6.93 14.83
N LYS A 330 7.51 -6.95 14.89
CA LYS A 330 8.27 -7.82 15.80
C LYS A 330 7.95 -7.50 17.28
N GLU A 331 7.94 -6.23 17.67
CA GLU A 331 7.55 -5.80 19.02
C GLU A 331 6.10 -6.18 19.35
N CYS A 332 5.17 -6.03 18.40
CA CYS A 332 3.77 -6.42 18.58
C CYS A 332 3.63 -7.93 18.81
N ILE A 333 4.45 -8.75 18.14
CA ILE A 333 4.50 -10.20 18.34
C ILE A 333 5.01 -10.53 19.74
N GLU A 334 6.09 -9.87 20.18
CA GLU A 334 6.68 -10.08 21.52
C GLU A 334 5.71 -9.78 22.66
N VAL A 335 4.94 -8.69 22.55
CA VAL A 335 3.94 -8.32 23.57
C VAL A 335 2.56 -8.92 23.33
N ASN A 336 2.40 -9.71 22.26
CA ASN A 336 1.14 -10.29 21.80
C ASN A 336 -0.02 -9.27 21.75
N SER A 337 0.25 -8.09 21.21
CA SER A 337 -0.71 -6.99 21.12
C SER A 337 -0.34 -6.04 19.99
N ALA A 338 -1.35 -5.40 19.38
CA ALA A 338 -1.16 -4.30 18.44
C ALA A 338 -0.79 -2.97 19.12
N SER A 339 -0.64 -2.92 20.45
CA SER A 339 -0.34 -1.67 21.18
C SER A 339 0.89 -0.92 20.64
N PRO A 340 2.05 -1.56 20.40
CA PRO A 340 3.24 -0.85 19.92
C PRO A 340 3.04 -0.18 18.55
N TYR A 341 2.18 -0.73 17.69
CA TYR A 341 1.89 -0.17 16.37
C TYR A 341 1.36 1.27 16.45
N TRP A 342 0.59 1.59 17.48
CA TRP A 342 -0.03 2.90 17.64
C TRP A 342 0.95 4.03 17.93
N GLU A 343 2.20 3.72 18.33
CA GLU A 343 3.23 4.73 18.57
C GLU A 343 3.60 5.55 17.33
N ARG A 344 3.37 5.01 16.13
CA ARG A 344 3.63 5.72 14.86
C ARG A 344 2.82 7.00 14.73
N GLU A 345 1.68 7.12 15.40
CA GLU A 345 0.83 8.30 15.29
C GLU A 345 1.49 9.55 15.83
N ASN A 346 2.49 9.43 16.71
CA ASN A 346 3.32 10.57 17.14
C ASN A 346 4.07 11.24 15.98
N ASN A 347 4.26 10.51 14.86
CA ASN A 347 4.96 11.00 13.68
C ASN A 347 4.03 11.62 12.63
N TYR A 348 2.70 11.51 12.79
CA TYR A 348 1.72 11.95 11.80
C TYR A 348 0.64 12.84 12.44
N LYS A 349 0.27 13.94 11.77
CA LYS A 349 -0.86 14.80 12.19
C LYS A 349 -2.25 14.20 11.89
N ILE A 350 -2.33 12.88 11.65
CA ILE A 350 -3.58 12.18 11.31
C ILE A 350 -3.85 11.15 12.40
N TYR A 351 -5.02 11.27 13.04
CA TYR A 351 -5.47 10.37 14.11
C TYR A 351 -6.29 9.22 13.52
N ASP A 352 -5.86 7.99 13.77
CA ASP A 352 -6.70 6.83 13.53
C ASP A 352 -7.67 6.68 14.71
N LEU A 353 -8.97 6.81 14.44
CA LEU A 353 -10.00 6.67 15.47
C LEU A 353 -10.12 5.25 16.03
N ARG A 354 -9.40 4.28 15.44
CA ARG A 354 -9.27 2.93 16.01
C ARG A 354 -8.21 2.85 17.11
N ASN A 355 -7.31 3.83 17.20
CA ASN A 355 -6.34 3.89 18.29
C ASN A 355 -7.08 4.04 19.63
N PRO A 356 -6.84 3.15 20.61
CA PRO A 356 -7.48 3.24 21.93
C PRO A 356 -7.29 4.59 22.64
N THR A 357 -6.18 5.30 22.41
CA THR A 357 -5.94 6.63 23.00
C THR A 357 -6.94 7.68 22.52
N HIS A 358 -7.59 7.46 21.38
CA HIS A 358 -8.57 8.36 20.76
C HIS A 358 -10.03 7.96 21.05
N ILE A 359 -10.30 7.09 22.03
CA ILE A 359 -11.66 6.60 22.30
C ILE A 359 -12.68 7.73 22.58
N GLU A 360 -12.30 8.75 23.34
CA GLU A 360 -13.19 9.90 23.62
C GLU A 360 -13.49 10.72 22.37
N LEU A 361 -12.49 10.88 21.49
CA LEU A 361 -12.67 11.53 20.20
C LEU A 361 -13.60 10.71 19.28
N LYS A 362 -13.38 9.38 19.23
CA LYS A 362 -14.23 8.44 18.50
C LYS A 362 -15.68 8.51 18.98
N ARG A 363 -15.92 8.51 20.30
CA ARG A 363 -17.26 8.63 20.92
C ARG A 363 -17.99 9.89 20.46
N LYS A 364 -17.30 11.04 20.46
CA LYS A 364 -17.87 12.32 20.01
C LYS A 364 -18.27 12.29 18.53
N PHE A 365 -17.40 11.82 17.64
CA PHE A 365 -17.73 11.68 16.23
C PHE A 365 -18.86 10.66 16.01
N PHE A 366 -18.74 9.46 16.55
CA PHE A 366 -19.74 8.41 16.35
C PHE A 366 -21.13 8.88 16.81
N LYS A 367 -21.22 9.52 17.98
CA LYS A 367 -22.46 10.13 18.47
C LYS A 367 -23.04 11.14 17.48
N ALA A 368 -22.22 12.07 16.96
CA ALA A 368 -22.66 13.07 16.00
C ALA A 368 -23.18 12.46 14.69
N PHE A 369 -22.60 11.34 14.25
CA PHE A 369 -22.99 10.62 13.02
C PHE A 369 -24.02 9.49 13.26
N GLY A 370 -24.56 9.36 14.47
CA GLY A 370 -25.58 8.35 14.81
C GLY A 370 -25.05 6.92 14.77
N LEU A 371 -23.84 6.70 15.30
CA LEU A 371 -23.17 5.43 15.54
C LEU A 371 -22.76 5.31 17.01
N ASP A 372 -22.31 4.12 17.40
CA ASP A 372 -21.90 3.81 18.78
C ASP A 372 -20.43 3.36 18.80
N ALA A 373 -19.56 4.15 19.42
CA ALA A 373 -18.11 3.92 19.41
C ALA A 373 -17.68 2.72 20.25
N ASP A 374 -18.52 2.30 21.20
CA ASP A 374 -18.27 1.19 22.13
C ASP A 374 -18.77 -0.14 21.55
N LYS A 375 -19.47 -0.10 20.43
CA LYS A 375 -19.90 -1.28 19.66
C LYS A 375 -18.89 -1.65 18.57
N THR A 376 -18.89 -2.94 18.24
CA THR A 376 -18.11 -3.49 17.12
C THR A 376 -18.57 -2.95 15.77
N TYR A 377 -17.75 -3.17 14.75
CA TYR A 377 -18.13 -2.90 13.36
C TYR A 377 -19.41 -3.64 12.98
N GLU A 378 -19.50 -4.92 13.34
CA GLU A 378 -20.66 -5.77 13.04
C GLU A 378 -21.95 -5.21 13.61
N GLU A 379 -21.94 -4.82 14.89
CA GLU A 379 -23.11 -4.27 15.58
C GLU A 379 -23.54 -2.93 14.97
N ASN A 380 -22.59 -2.03 14.71
CA ASN A 380 -22.87 -0.77 14.02
C ASN A 380 -23.41 -1.01 12.61
N LEU A 381 -22.88 -1.99 11.88
CA LEU A 381 -23.33 -2.34 10.53
C LEU A 381 -24.76 -2.89 10.55
N LYS A 382 -25.08 -3.76 11.52
CA LYS A 382 -26.44 -4.28 11.73
C LYS A 382 -27.42 -3.15 12.03
N MET A 383 -27.07 -2.26 12.97
CA MET A 383 -27.89 -1.08 13.31
C MET A 383 -28.09 -0.15 12.10
N TRP A 384 -27.03 0.12 11.33
CA TRP A 384 -27.09 0.95 10.13
C TRP A 384 -28.00 0.34 9.06
N ARG A 385 -27.92 -0.97 8.82
CA ARG A 385 -28.79 -1.67 7.86
C ARG A 385 -30.26 -1.61 8.28
N LEU A 386 -30.55 -1.88 9.55
CA LEU A 386 -31.92 -1.82 10.08
C LEU A 386 -32.53 -0.42 9.90
N ASN A 387 -31.79 0.63 10.28
CA ASN A 387 -32.26 2.01 10.13
C ASN A 387 -32.56 2.36 8.65
N ASN A 388 -31.74 1.89 7.72
CA ASN A 388 -31.99 2.10 6.28
C ASN A 388 -33.22 1.34 5.77
N VAL A 389 -33.49 0.13 6.27
CA VAL A 389 -34.70 -0.64 5.92
C VAL A 389 -35.95 0.05 6.46
N PHE A 390 -35.93 0.48 7.73
CA PHE A 390 -37.04 1.23 8.32
C PHE A 390 -37.31 2.55 7.60
N LEU A 391 -36.26 3.29 7.21
CA LEU A 391 -36.43 4.53 6.44
C LEU A 391 -37.09 4.24 5.08
N ARG A 392 -36.68 3.18 4.38
CA ARG A 392 -37.29 2.77 3.10
C ARG A 392 -38.76 2.36 3.26
N ILE A 393 -39.08 1.60 4.31
CA ILE A 393 -40.47 1.20 4.61
C ILE A 393 -41.31 2.43 4.96
N PHE A 394 -40.77 3.35 5.77
CA PHE A 394 -41.49 4.56 6.18
C PHE A 394 -41.69 5.53 5.02
N SER A 395 -40.68 5.72 4.15
CA SER A 395 -40.83 6.47 2.90
C SER A 395 -41.84 5.83 1.96
N PHE A 396 -41.88 4.50 1.86
CA PHE A 396 -42.88 3.78 1.06
C PHE A 396 -44.30 3.95 1.63
N LEU A 397 -44.48 3.83 2.95
CA LEU A 397 -45.75 4.10 3.63
C LEU A 397 -46.17 5.58 3.48
N PHE A 398 -45.23 6.53 3.56
CA PHE A 398 -45.52 7.95 3.39
C PHE A 398 -45.91 8.28 1.94
N CYS A 399 -45.27 7.65 0.94
CA CYS A 399 -45.67 7.73 -0.47
C CYS A 399 -47.04 7.10 -0.73
N ILE A 400 -47.43 6.05 0.00
CA ILE A 400 -48.78 5.48 -0.08
C ILE A 400 -49.81 6.42 0.57
N ILE A 401 -49.47 7.04 1.71
CA ILE A 401 -50.36 7.96 2.43
C ILE A 401 -50.57 9.29 1.67
N THR A 402 -49.59 9.74 0.88
CA THR A 402 -49.75 10.93 0.02
C THR A 402 -50.51 10.65 -1.28
N PHE A 403 -50.70 9.38 -1.66
CA PHE A 403 -51.40 9.01 -2.89
C PHE A 403 -52.83 8.51 -2.72
N ASP A 404 -53.32 8.27 -1.49
CA ASP A 404 -54.70 7.82 -1.35
C ASP A 404 -55.41 8.34 -0.10
N ARG A 405 -56.40 9.19 -0.34
CA ARG A 405 -57.35 9.71 0.64
C ARG A 405 -58.41 8.64 0.93
N CYS A 406 -58.02 7.38 1.18
CA CYS A 406 -58.97 6.28 1.38
C CYS A 406 -58.52 5.11 2.27
N ILE A 407 -57.38 5.18 2.99
CA ILE A 407 -56.98 4.07 3.89
C ILE A 407 -56.99 4.52 5.36
N ASN A 408 -58.20 4.72 5.89
CA ASN A 408 -58.44 4.91 7.33
C ASN A 408 -58.66 3.59 8.09
N ILE A 409 -58.47 2.43 7.45
CA ILE A 409 -58.77 1.12 8.03
C ILE A 409 -57.50 0.34 8.46
N LEU A 410 -56.35 0.53 7.80
CA LEU A 410 -55.09 -0.15 8.16
C LEU A 410 -54.29 0.56 9.28
N PHE A 411 -54.54 1.85 9.52
CA PHE A 411 -53.83 2.61 10.56
C PHE A 411 -54.25 2.17 11.98
N ASN A 412 -55.49 1.68 12.15
CA ASN A 412 -55.99 1.17 13.43
C ASN A 412 -55.46 -0.23 13.78
N THR A 413 -55.09 -1.05 12.79
CA THR A 413 -54.51 -2.37 13.05
C THR A 413 -53.04 -2.27 13.49
N PHE A 414 -52.30 -1.29 12.97
CA PHE A 414 -50.89 -1.09 13.32
C PHE A 414 -50.69 -0.48 14.72
N LEU A 415 -51.62 0.38 15.18
CA LEU A 415 -51.64 0.88 16.55
C LEU A 415 -52.02 -0.19 17.59
N CYS A 416 -52.72 -1.26 17.19
CA CYS A 416 -53.04 -2.39 18.06
C CYS A 416 -51.81 -3.28 18.35
N ILE A 417 -50.90 -3.44 17.38
CA ILE A 417 -49.70 -4.26 17.57
C ILE A 417 -48.70 -3.60 18.53
N ARG A 418 -48.63 -2.25 18.57
CA ARG A 418 -47.77 -1.53 19.52
C ARG A 418 -48.31 -1.50 20.96
N ARG A 419 -49.58 -1.86 21.18
CA ARG A 419 -50.18 -1.90 22.54
C ARG A 419 -50.05 -3.27 23.23
N ASN A 420 -49.67 -4.33 22.51
CA ASN A 420 -49.53 -5.69 23.05
C ASN A 420 -48.07 -6.16 23.20
N THR A 421 -47.10 -5.26 23.19
CA THR A 421 -45.67 -5.60 23.43
C THR A 421 -45.01 -4.73 24.50
N ILE A 422 -45.83 -4.02 25.27
CA ILE A 422 -45.45 -3.42 26.56
C ILE A 422 -46.56 -3.79 27.54
N PHE A 423 -46.50 -5.03 28.02
CA PHE A 423 -46.84 -5.45 29.38
C PHE A 423 -46.08 -6.73 29.68
#